data_AF-E5XQI2-F1
#
_entry.id   AF-E5XQI2-F1
#
_cell.length_a   1.000
_cell.length_b   1.000
_cell.length_c   1.000
_cell.angle_alpha   90.00
_cell.angle_beta   90.00
_cell.angle_gamma   90.00
#
_symmetry.space_group_name_H-M   'P 1'
#
loop_
_entity.id
_entity.type
_entity.pdbx_description
1 polymer ?
#
loop_
_entity_poly.entity_id
_entity_poly.type
_entity_poly.pdbx_seq_one_letter_code
_entity_poly.pdbx_strand_id
1 'polypeptide(L)'
;MTPFLKSARARASVAVIVVCAASFAAGYWWTRPVPFPDRQLSEAAHAADVGDYAKADSLLLGGDGSNSGSEALGALLTRRWDQDCKSAADFLTKITSSRPTSNAGAITRALAVYTVAHEKELSQSVPLLRESFGARCPALARALAKAFAAYLPAMYGEDQGASGFTPGLKTADVTKLAAVIGTDRTAGNEFGKQGRQLAEKWEREFADSVVSGEKEAATHLMREAGELVGSLDRAHVGDWQHRSAVVTDFACYAGVSVLIQKQGAPETGPLNRFLVDGHLPGIEALDGPNGAELGDELRKYLSSSGFAETMFAGVQTFKESYDRVQHESL
;
A
#
# COMPACT_ATOMS: atom_id res chain seq x y z
N MET A 1 29.27 33.44 66.57
CA MET A 1 28.67 33.56 67.91
C MET A 1 27.17 33.30 67.80
N THR A 2 26.73 32.10 68.18
CA THR A 2 25.33 31.77 68.51
C THR A 2 25.14 31.89 70.03
N PRO A 3 23.96 32.28 70.52
CA PRO A 3 23.03 31.32 71.16
C PRO A 3 21.54 31.59 70.80
N PHE A 4 20.65 30.62 70.55
CA PHE A 4 20.00 29.57 71.39
C PHE A 4 18.57 29.94 71.89
N LEU A 5 17.60 29.19 71.32
CA LEU A 5 16.39 28.54 71.89
C LEU A 5 15.25 29.30 72.61
N LYS A 6 14.01 29.01 72.15
CA LYS A 6 12.85 28.43 72.89
C LYS A 6 11.73 28.13 71.86
N SER A 7 11.52 26.90 71.39
CA SER A 7 10.69 25.81 71.94
C SER A 7 9.30 26.23 72.47
N ALA A 8 8.21 25.73 71.85
CA ALA A 8 7.35 24.70 72.43
C ALA A 8 6.01 24.49 71.66
N ARG A 9 5.76 23.21 71.35
CA ARG A 9 4.50 22.44 71.45
C ARG A 9 3.32 22.85 70.55
N ALA A 10 2.98 22.03 69.54
CA ALA A 10 2.31 20.72 69.60
C ALA A 10 0.78 20.84 69.51
N ARG A 11 0.24 20.33 68.41
CA ARG A 11 -1.02 19.58 68.35
C ARG A 11 -1.05 18.79 67.05
N ALA A 12 -0.69 17.51 67.17
CA ALA A 12 -1.04 16.47 66.22
C ALA A 12 -2.33 15.81 66.75
N SER A 13 -3.38 15.80 65.93
CA SER A 13 -4.52 14.90 66.02
C SER A 13 -4.92 14.61 64.56
N VAL A 14 -4.42 13.52 63.99
CA VAL A 14 -5.20 12.30 63.72
C VAL A 14 -6.41 12.57 62.81
N ALA A 15 -6.18 12.38 61.50
CA ALA A 15 -7.20 11.94 60.56
C ALA A 15 -6.52 11.12 59.46
N VAL A 16 -6.16 9.87 59.80
CA VAL A 16 -5.91 8.81 58.83
C VAL A 16 -7.25 8.11 58.62
N ILE A 17 -7.95 8.46 57.55
CA ILE A 17 -8.97 7.60 56.93
C ILE A 17 -8.76 7.69 55.41
N VAL A 18 -8.01 6.71 54.90
CA VAL A 18 -8.18 6.02 53.61
C VAL A 18 -8.65 6.87 52.41
N VAL A 19 -7.71 7.49 51.71
CA VAL A 19 -7.86 7.82 50.28
C VAL A 19 -7.19 6.71 49.47
N CYS A 20 -7.87 5.56 49.35
CA CYS A 20 -7.45 4.46 48.47
C CYS A 20 -8.62 3.80 47.71
N ALA A 21 -9.79 4.45 47.61
CA ALA A 21 -10.93 3.85 46.91
C ALA A 21 -11.76 4.84 46.07
N ALA A 22 -11.11 5.82 45.42
CA ALA A 22 -11.81 6.72 44.49
C ALA A 22 -11.02 7.06 43.21
N SER A 23 -9.96 6.32 42.89
CA SER A 23 -9.21 6.47 41.62
C SER A 23 -9.49 5.37 40.59
N PHE A 24 -10.48 4.49 40.84
CA PHE A 24 -10.90 3.43 39.91
C PHE A 24 -12.30 3.65 39.31
N ALA A 25 -12.91 4.83 39.50
CA ALA A 25 -14.24 5.15 38.97
C ALA A 25 -14.26 6.36 38.02
N ALA A 26 -13.11 6.70 37.42
CA ALA A 26 -12.99 7.75 36.39
C ALA A 26 -12.56 7.19 35.02
N GLY A 27 -12.63 5.87 34.83
CA GLY A 27 -12.13 5.19 33.64
C GLY A 27 -13.16 4.28 33.01
N TYR A 28 -14.33 4.81 32.61
CA TYR A 28 -15.22 4.24 31.58
C TYR A 28 -16.21 5.34 31.21
N TRP A 29 -15.73 6.40 30.57
CA TRP A 29 -16.61 7.13 29.66
C TRP A 29 -16.88 6.15 28.53
N TRP A 30 -18.05 5.51 28.59
CA TRP A 30 -18.59 4.71 27.51
C TRP A 30 -18.52 5.54 26.23
N THR A 31 -17.55 5.24 25.37
CA THR A 31 -17.67 5.50 23.95
C THR A 31 -18.94 4.77 23.54
N ARG A 32 -20.04 5.53 23.41
CA ARG A 32 -21.26 4.96 22.84
C ARG A 32 -20.84 4.32 21.51
N PRO A 33 -21.06 3.02 21.30
CA PRO A 33 -20.72 2.40 20.04
C PRO A 33 -21.43 3.21 18.95
N VAL A 34 -20.65 3.69 17.99
CA VAL A 34 -21.19 4.43 16.85
C VAL A 34 -22.14 3.45 16.18
N PRO A 35 -23.45 3.73 16.12
CA PRO A 35 -24.39 2.77 15.59
C PRO A 35 -24.05 2.53 14.13
N PHE A 36 -23.79 1.27 13.79
CA PHE A 36 -23.63 0.88 12.40
C PHE A 36 -24.90 1.25 11.64
N PRO A 37 -24.76 1.88 10.47
CA PRO A 37 -25.85 2.61 9.84
C PRO A 37 -26.85 1.70 9.12
N ASP A 38 -26.54 0.40 9.06
CA ASP A 38 -27.39 -0.66 8.57
C ASP A 38 -27.22 -1.89 9.49
N ARG A 39 -28.27 -2.72 9.54
CA ARG A 39 -28.33 -3.91 10.39
C ARG A 39 -27.26 -4.93 10.01
N GLN A 40 -26.98 -5.10 8.73
CA GLN A 40 -26.04 -6.09 8.23
C GLN A 40 -24.58 -5.77 8.61
N LEU A 41 -24.13 -4.52 8.42
CA LEU A 41 -22.83 -4.06 8.88
C LEU A 41 -22.73 -4.10 10.41
N SER A 42 -23.81 -3.80 11.12
CA SER A 42 -23.84 -3.95 12.59
C SER A 42 -23.65 -5.40 13.01
N GLU A 43 -24.32 -6.33 12.33
CA GLU A 43 -24.22 -7.77 12.60
C GLU A 43 -22.84 -8.30 12.19
N ALA A 44 -22.26 -7.82 11.10
CA ALA A 44 -20.92 -8.20 10.65
C ALA A 44 -19.83 -7.68 11.59
N ALA A 45 -19.94 -6.43 12.04
CA ALA A 45 -19.01 -5.86 13.01
C ALA A 45 -19.11 -6.54 14.37
N HIS A 46 -20.33 -6.81 14.85
CA HIS A 46 -20.51 -7.57 16.07
C HIS A 46 -19.94 -8.99 15.96
N ALA A 47 -20.18 -9.67 14.83
CA ALA A 47 -19.60 -10.99 14.58
C ALA A 47 -18.06 -10.96 14.61
N ALA A 48 -17.44 -9.97 13.95
CA ALA A 48 -15.99 -9.78 14.01
C ALA A 48 -15.49 -9.49 15.44
N ASP A 49 -16.21 -8.68 16.22
CA ASP A 49 -15.84 -8.34 17.61
C ASP A 49 -15.88 -9.53 18.56
N VAL A 50 -16.82 -10.46 18.36
CA VAL A 50 -16.90 -11.71 19.14
C VAL A 50 -16.06 -12.85 18.56
N GLY A 51 -15.31 -12.59 17.47
CA GLY A 51 -14.42 -13.56 16.82
C GLY A 51 -15.11 -14.53 15.84
N ASP A 52 -16.39 -14.31 15.51
CA ASP A 52 -17.13 -15.06 14.49
C ASP A 52 -16.89 -14.49 13.09
N TYR A 53 -15.66 -14.63 12.60
CA TYR A 53 -15.25 -14.10 11.30
C TYR A 53 -15.99 -14.76 10.13
N ALA A 54 -16.34 -16.04 10.21
CA ALA A 54 -17.08 -16.72 9.15
C ALA A 54 -18.46 -16.08 8.92
N LYS A 55 -19.14 -15.67 10.00
CA LYS A 55 -20.40 -14.92 9.89
C LYS A 55 -20.19 -13.51 9.35
N ALA A 56 -19.17 -12.80 9.82
CA ALA A 56 -18.84 -11.48 9.31
C ALA A 56 -18.57 -11.53 7.78
N ASP A 57 -17.80 -12.52 7.34
CA ASP A 57 -17.47 -12.72 5.92
C ASP A 57 -18.72 -13.04 5.09
N SER A 58 -19.59 -13.95 5.58
CA SER A 58 -20.85 -14.29 4.91
C SER A 58 -21.76 -13.07 4.73
N LEU A 59 -21.84 -12.21 5.76
CA LEU A 59 -22.62 -10.98 5.72
C LEU A 59 -22.03 -9.95 4.74
N LEU A 60 -20.71 -9.91 4.55
CA LEU A 60 -20.08 -8.98 3.60
C LEU A 60 -20.08 -9.50 2.16
N LEU A 61 -19.99 -10.82 1.97
CA LEU A 61 -19.89 -11.46 0.66
C LEU A 61 -21.25 -11.91 0.09
N GLY A 62 -22.34 -11.81 0.86
CA GLY A 62 -23.69 -12.17 0.42
C GLY A 62 -23.92 -13.68 0.34
N GLY A 63 -23.45 -14.43 1.34
CA GLY A 63 -23.42 -15.90 1.37
C GLY A 63 -24.75 -16.64 1.22
N ASP A 64 -25.87 -15.94 1.14
CA ASP A 64 -27.23 -16.46 0.96
C ASP A 64 -27.87 -16.13 -0.41
N GLY A 65 -27.09 -15.59 -1.36
CA GLY A 65 -27.58 -15.26 -2.70
C GLY A 65 -28.43 -13.98 -2.76
N SER A 66 -28.41 -13.16 -1.70
CA SER A 66 -29.04 -11.85 -1.67
C SER A 66 -28.09 -10.76 -2.21
N ASN A 67 -28.63 -9.68 -2.81
CA ASN A 67 -27.88 -8.49 -3.25
C ASN A 67 -27.21 -7.71 -2.09
N SER A 68 -27.29 -8.24 -0.87
CA SER A 68 -26.99 -7.57 0.39
C SER A 68 -25.49 -7.31 0.60
N GLY A 69 -24.60 -8.14 0.05
CA GLY A 69 -23.14 -7.94 0.15
C GLY A 69 -22.67 -6.63 -0.51
N SER A 70 -23.18 -6.31 -1.71
CA SER A 70 -22.86 -5.04 -2.38
C SER A 70 -23.43 -3.84 -1.64
N GLU A 71 -24.59 -3.98 -0.98
CA GLU A 71 -25.18 -2.92 -0.16
C GLU A 71 -24.36 -2.66 1.11
N ALA A 72 -23.87 -3.71 1.76
CA ALA A 72 -23.00 -3.61 2.93
C ALA A 72 -21.65 -2.95 2.57
N LEU A 73 -21.00 -3.37 1.49
CA LEU A 73 -19.77 -2.75 1.00
C LEU A 73 -20.00 -1.29 0.58
N GLY A 74 -21.13 -1.02 -0.08
CA GLY A 74 -21.51 0.33 -0.43
C GLY A 74 -21.77 1.21 0.78
N ALA A 75 -22.44 0.70 1.81
CA ALA A 75 -22.63 1.40 3.06
C ALA A 75 -21.29 1.67 3.77
N LEU A 76 -20.33 0.72 3.71
CA LEU A 76 -18.98 0.90 4.24
C LEU A 76 -18.27 2.09 3.58
N LEU A 77 -18.30 2.18 2.26
CA LEU A 77 -17.51 3.15 1.51
C LEU A 77 -18.21 4.50 1.27
N THR A 78 -19.55 4.53 1.22
CA THR A 78 -20.30 5.75 0.82
C THR A 78 -20.97 6.48 1.98
N ARG A 79 -21.13 5.88 3.16
CA ARG A 79 -21.75 6.57 4.32
C ARG A 79 -20.75 7.39 5.14
N ARG A 80 -21.29 8.40 5.84
CA ARG A 80 -20.55 9.12 6.86
C ARG A 80 -20.55 8.29 8.14
N TRP A 81 -19.35 8.07 8.67
CA TRP A 81 -19.12 7.35 9.91
C TRP A 81 -18.87 8.34 11.05
N ASP A 82 -18.29 7.84 12.14
CA ASP A 82 -17.63 8.69 13.13
C ASP A 82 -16.56 9.57 12.51
N GLN A 83 -16.01 10.49 13.31
CA GLN A 83 -14.94 11.37 12.87
C GLN A 83 -13.80 10.54 12.23
N ASP A 84 -13.46 10.90 10.99
CA ASP A 84 -12.45 10.25 10.15
C ASP A 84 -12.77 8.81 9.70
N CYS A 85 -13.95 8.27 10.05
CA CYS A 85 -14.37 6.90 9.76
C CYS A 85 -13.52 5.83 10.47
N LYS A 86 -13.07 6.10 11.70
CA LYS A 86 -12.22 5.21 12.51
C LYS A 86 -12.87 3.88 12.81
N SER A 87 -14.14 3.87 13.22
CA SER A 87 -14.84 2.62 13.55
C SER A 87 -14.92 1.68 12.33
N ALA A 88 -15.16 2.24 11.15
CA ALA A 88 -15.14 1.48 9.89
C ALA A 88 -13.73 0.99 9.54
N ALA A 89 -12.70 1.81 9.76
CA ALA A 89 -11.31 1.44 9.51
C ALA A 89 -10.86 0.29 10.43
N ASP A 90 -11.24 0.33 11.71
CA ASP A 90 -10.93 -0.73 12.68
C ASP A 90 -11.64 -2.04 12.30
N PHE A 91 -12.92 -1.96 11.92
CA PHE A 91 -13.66 -3.12 11.41
C PHE A 91 -12.99 -3.70 10.15
N LEU A 92 -12.67 -2.87 9.16
CA LEU A 92 -11.97 -3.30 7.96
C LEU A 92 -10.63 -3.97 8.28
N THR A 93 -9.86 -3.38 9.18
CA THR A 93 -8.57 -3.92 9.61
C THR A 93 -8.75 -5.30 10.25
N LYS A 94 -9.77 -5.48 11.10
CA LYS A 94 -10.07 -6.79 11.72
C LYS A 94 -10.39 -7.88 10.69
N ILE A 95 -11.17 -7.57 9.66
CA ILE A 95 -11.60 -8.57 8.65
C ILE A 95 -10.55 -8.82 7.55
N THR A 96 -9.60 -7.90 7.34
CA THR A 96 -8.55 -8.02 6.32
C THR A 96 -7.16 -8.38 6.86
N SER A 97 -6.83 -8.01 8.11
CA SER A 97 -5.49 -8.20 8.69
C SER A 97 -5.35 -9.44 9.58
N SER A 98 -6.44 -10.12 9.92
CA SER A 98 -6.42 -11.20 10.94
C SER A 98 -5.92 -12.56 10.44
N ARG A 99 -5.67 -12.74 9.12
CA ARG A 99 -4.85 -13.78 8.46
C ARG A 99 -5.02 -13.63 6.93
N PRO A 100 -4.03 -13.94 6.07
CA PRO A 100 -4.27 -14.21 4.66
C PRO A 100 -5.05 -15.52 4.52
N THR A 101 -6.35 -15.48 4.79
CA THR A 101 -7.30 -16.54 4.49
C THR A 101 -7.92 -16.29 3.12
N SER A 102 -8.50 -17.34 2.53
CA SER A 102 -9.34 -17.20 1.34
C SER A 102 -10.42 -16.12 1.50
N ASN A 103 -10.95 -15.92 2.70
CA ASN A 103 -12.01 -14.94 2.94
C ASN A 103 -11.50 -13.50 2.98
N ALA A 104 -10.33 -13.25 3.57
CA ALA A 104 -9.71 -11.91 3.57
C ALA A 104 -9.39 -11.45 2.14
N GLY A 105 -8.93 -12.37 1.28
CA GLY A 105 -8.72 -12.09 -0.14
C GLY A 105 -10.03 -11.82 -0.87
N ALA A 106 -11.07 -12.62 -0.63
CA ALA A 106 -12.38 -12.43 -1.25
C ALA A 106 -13.03 -11.09 -0.86
N ILE A 107 -12.94 -10.69 0.41
CA ILE A 107 -13.43 -9.39 0.90
C ILE A 107 -12.64 -8.25 0.27
N THR A 108 -11.31 -8.34 0.28
CA THR A 108 -10.45 -7.29 -0.31
C THR A 108 -10.73 -7.15 -1.80
N ARG A 109 -10.95 -8.25 -2.51
CA ARG A 109 -11.36 -8.25 -3.91
C ARG A 109 -12.73 -7.61 -4.11
N ALA A 110 -13.72 -7.96 -3.29
CA ALA A 110 -15.06 -7.38 -3.37
C ALA A 110 -15.03 -5.86 -3.13
N LEU A 111 -14.24 -5.39 -2.17
CA LEU A 111 -13.98 -3.97 -1.92
C LEU A 111 -13.31 -3.30 -3.12
N ALA A 112 -12.32 -3.95 -3.74
CA ALA A 112 -11.65 -3.43 -4.92
C ALA A 112 -12.63 -3.28 -6.09
N VAL A 113 -13.42 -4.32 -6.38
CA VAL A 113 -14.43 -4.30 -7.45
C VAL A 113 -15.48 -3.22 -7.21
N TYR A 114 -15.97 -3.07 -5.98
CA TYR A 114 -16.90 -2.00 -5.64
C TYR A 114 -16.25 -0.63 -5.85
N THR A 115 -15.02 -0.44 -5.35
CA THR A 115 -14.29 0.83 -5.48
C THR A 115 -14.13 1.24 -6.94
N VAL A 116 -13.81 0.27 -7.81
CA VAL A 116 -13.66 0.48 -9.26
C VAL A 116 -14.99 0.83 -9.91
N ALA A 117 -16.07 0.09 -9.60
CA ALA A 117 -17.40 0.33 -10.16
C ALA A 117 -17.95 1.72 -9.76
N HIS A 118 -17.55 2.23 -8.59
CA HIS A 118 -17.98 3.50 -8.03
C HIS A 118 -16.89 4.58 -8.04
N GLU A 119 -15.85 4.43 -8.87
CA GLU A 119 -14.69 5.33 -8.88
C GLU A 119 -15.10 6.80 -8.98
N LYS A 120 -15.97 7.17 -9.94
CA LYS A 120 -16.41 8.56 -10.11
C LYS A 120 -17.11 9.13 -8.87
N GLU A 121 -17.92 8.32 -8.19
CA GLU A 121 -18.61 8.74 -6.96
C GLU A 121 -17.64 8.94 -5.80
N LEU A 122 -16.61 8.10 -5.71
CA LEU A 122 -15.63 8.11 -4.62
C LEU A 122 -14.50 9.12 -4.85
N SER A 123 -14.10 9.34 -6.10
CA SER A 123 -13.02 10.25 -6.50
C SER A 123 -13.46 11.71 -6.61
N GLN A 124 -14.69 11.98 -7.10
CA GLN A 124 -15.13 13.33 -7.41
C GLN A 124 -15.80 14.03 -6.23
N SER A 125 -15.45 15.29 -6.04
CA SER A 125 -16.26 16.22 -5.24
C SER A 125 -17.43 16.74 -6.07
N VAL A 126 -18.62 16.13 -5.92
CA VAL A 126 -19.82 16.62 -6.63
C VAL A 126 -20.15 18.04 -6.12
N PRO A 127 -20.43 19.03 -7.00
CA PRO A 127 -20.40 20.47 -6.68
C PRO A 127 -21.34 20.99 -5.59
N LEU A 128 -22.20 20.15 -5.02
CA LEU A 128 -23.19 20.58 -4.04
C LEU A 128 -23.07 19.92 -2.68
N LEU A 129 -22.44 18.73 -2.51
CA LEU A 129 -22.56 18.02 -1.22
C LEU A 129 -21.45 17.05 -0.77
N ARG A 130 -20.38 16.72 -1.52
CA ARG A 130 -19.47 15.67 -1.04
C ARG A 130 -17.99 15.97 -1.26
N GLU A 131 -17.23 15.94 -0.17
CA GLU A 131 -15.79 15.75 -0.14
C GLU A 131 -15.44 14.41 -0.81
N SER A 132 -14.27 14.31 -1.44
CA SER A 132 -13.75 13.04 -1.96
C SER A 132 -13.67 11.98 -0.85
N PHE A 133 -13.63 10.70 -1.21
CA PHE A 133 -13.63 9.61 -0.24
C PHE A 133 -12.56 9.77 0.84
N GLY A 134 -11.31 10.05 0.46
CA GLY A 134 -10.20 10.23 1.37
C GLY A 134 -10.29 11.48 2.25
N ALA A 135 -10.92 12.56 1.76
CA ALA A 135 -11.19 13.73 2.58
C ALA A 135 -12.30 13.47 3.62
N ARG A 136 -13.32 12.71 3.24
CA ARG A 136 -14.46 12.36 4.11
C ARG A 136 -14.13 11.26 5.13
N CYS A 137 -13.32 10.29 4.73
CA CYS A 137 -13.00 9.08 5.50
C CYS A 137 -11.50 8.73 5.46
N PRO A 138 -10.60 9.61 5.94
CA PRO A 138 -9.16 9.40 5.82
C PRO A 138 -8.66 8.13 6.55
N ALA A 139 -9.24 7.75 7.69
CA ALA A 139 -8.81 6.54 8.39
C ALA A 139 -9.17 5.27 7.60
N LEU A 140 -10.38 5.23 7.02
CA LEU A 140 -10.82 4.11 6.19
C LEU A 140 -10.04 4.03 4.89
N ALA A 141 -9.72 5.16 4.25
CA ALA A 141 -8.88 5.20 3.06
C ALA A 141 -7.49 4.60 3.30
N ARG A 142 -6.87 4.91 4.45
CA ARG A 142 -5.57 4.33 4.84
C ARG A 142 -5.66 2.84 5.15
N ALA A 143 -6.73 2.40 5.80
CA ALA A 143 -6.98 0.97 6.04
C ALA A 143 -7.19 0.21 4.72
N LEU A 144 -7.92 0.77 3.76
CA LEU A 144 -8.07 0.20 2.41
C LEU A 144 -6.76 0.18 1.66
N ALA A 145 -5.98 1.25 1.67
CA ALA A 145 -4.67 1.29 1.05
C ALA A 145 -3.77 0.16 1.56
N LYS A 146 -3.77 -0.07 2.87
CA LYS A 146 -3.01 -1.17 3.49
C LYS A 146 -3.54 -2.54 3.08
N ALA A 147 -4.86 -2.73 3.07
CA ALA A 147 -5.48 -3.98 2.63
C ALA A 147 -5.17 -4.27 1.15
N PHE A 148 -5.35 -3.29 0.26
CA PHE A 148 -5.05 -3.41 -1.16
C PHE A 148 -3.57 -3.63 -1.42
N ALA A 149 -2.66 -2.96 -0.68
CA ALA A 149 -1.23 -3.14 -0.85
C ALA A 149 -0.78 -4.59 -0.63
N ALA A 150 -1.40 -5.30 0.33
CA ALA A 150 -1.10 -6.70 0.59
C ALA A 150 -1.50 -7.65 -0.56
N TYR A 151 -2.41 -7.22 -1.44
CA TYR A 151 -2.92 -8.00 -2.58
C TYR A 151 -2.50 -7.41 -3.93
N LEU A 152 -1.61 -6.40 -3.95
CA LEU A 152 -1.12 -5.79 -5.19
C LEU A 152 -0.59 -6.81 -6.22
N PRO A 153 0.25 -7.81 -5.85
CA PRO A 153 0.69 -8.81 -6.82
C PRO A 153 -0.47 -9.59 -7.46
N ALA A 154 -1.48 -9.95 -6.64
CA ALA A 154 -2.66 -10.68 -7.11
C ALA A 154 -3.60 -9.86 -7.97
N MET A 155 -3.58 -8.53 -7.85
CA MET A 155 -4.26 -7.66 -8.80
C MET A 155 -3.71 -7.82 -10.21
N TYR A 156 -2.43 -8.18 -10.37
CA TYR A 156 -1.76 -8.42 -11.65
C TYR A 156 -1.68 -9.90 -12.05
N GLY A 157 -2.29 -10.80 -11.27
CA GLY A 157 -2.40 -12.22 -11.61
C GLY A 157 -1.46 -13.16 -10.85
N GLU A 158 -0.60 -12.64 -9.96
CA GLU A 158 0.19 -13.49 -9.07
C GLU A 158 -0.68 -14.08 -7.94
N ASP A 159 -0.89 -15.39 -7.94
CA ASP A 159 -1.74 -16.06 -6.94
C ASP A 159 -1.01 -16.41 -5.62
N GLN A 160 0.33 -16.32 -5.62
CA GLN A 160 1.16 -16.78 -4.51
C GLN A 160 0.86 -15.97 -3.23
N GLY A 161 0.29 -16.64 -2.23
CA GLY A 161 -0.03 -16.03 -0.94
C GLY A 161 -1.29 -15.16 -0.91
N ALA A 162 -2.04 -15.08 -2.02
CA ALA A 162 -3.20 -14.21 -2.18
C ALA A 162 -4.52 -14.98 -2.34
N SER A 163 -4.70 -16.03 -1.53
CA SER A 163 -5.89 -16.89 -1.57
C SER A 163 -7.19 -16.08 -1.54
N GLY A 164 -8.11 -16.39 -2.45
CA GLY A 164 -9.45 -15.79 -2.55
C GLY A 164 -9.53 -14.43 -3.24
N PHE A 165 -8.40 -13.81 -3.62
CA PHE A 165 -8.40 -12.58 -4.41
C PHE A 165 -8.58 -12.82 -5.93
N THR A 166 -8.50 -14.08 -6.37
CA THR A 166 -8.58 -14.42 -7.79
C THR A 166 -10.02 -14.38 -8.34
N PRO A 167 -10.22 -14.02 -9.63
CA PRO A 167 -9.19 -13.57 -10.57
C PRO A 167 -8.75 -12.13 -10.28
N GLY A 168 -7.53 -11.79 -10.73
CA GLY A 168 -6.96 -10.44 -10.67
C GLY A 168 -7.80 -9.38 -11.38
N LEU A 169 -7.32 -8.14 -11.32
CA LEU A 169 -8.02 -6.97 -11.87
C LEU A 169 -7.45 -6.61 -13.25
N LYS A 170 -8.21 -5.85 -14.03
CA LYS A 170 -7.65 -5.23 -15.23
C LYS A 170 -6.78 -4.04 -14.83
N THR A 171 -5.78 -3.70 -15.62
CA THR A 171 -4.88 -2.56 -15.38
C THR A 171 -5.64 -1.24 -15.21
N ALA A 172 -6.66 -0.99 -16.05
CA ALA A 172 -7.54 0.16 -15.92
C ALA A 172 -8.34 0.18 -14.60
N ASP A 173 -8.69 -0.99 -14.07
CA ASP A 173 -9.38 -1.12 -12.78
C ASP A 173 -8.42 -0.83 -11.61
N VAL A 174 -7.16 -1.28 -11.70
CA VAL A 174 -6.13 -0.92 -10.71
C VAL A 174 -5.87 0.59 -10.71
N THR A 175 -5.85 1.23 -11.89
CA THR A 175 -5.73 2.69 -12.01
C THR A 175 -6.89 3.41 -11.31
N LYS A 176 -8.13 2.96 -11.53
CA LYS A 176 -9.34 3.51 -10.88
C LYS A 176 -9.30 3.35 -9.36
N LEU A 177 -8.90 2.16 -8.89
CA LEU A 177 -8.73 1.89 -7.47
C LEU A 177 -7.68 2.81 -6.84
N ALA A 178 -6.52 2.95 -7.50
CA ALA A 178 -5.46 3.83 -7.05
C ALA A 178 -5.95 5.29 -6.97
N ALA A 179 -6.70 5.77 -7.97
CA ALA A 179 -7.24 7.13 -7.98
C ALA A 179 -8.15 7.41 -6.77
N VAL A 180 -9.02 6.46 -6.40
CA VAL A 180 -9.86 6.58 -5.20
C VAL A 180 -9.00 6.63 -3.93
N ILE A 181 -7.99 5.76 -3.80
CA ILE A 181 -7.07 5.76 -2.65
C ILE A 181 -6.28 7.07 -2.57
N GLY A 182 -5.87 7.61 -3.73
CA GLY A 182 -5.14 8.87 -3.87
C GLY A 182 -5.90 10.10 -3.39
N THR A 183 -7.21 9.99 -3.15
CA THR A 183 -7.99 11.09 -2.57
C THR A 183 -7.63 11.40 -1.11
N ASP A 184 -6.98 10.48 -0.38
CA ASP A 184 -6.23 10.79 0.86
C ASP A 184 -4.74 10.72 0.55
N ARG A 185 -4.03 11.85 0.71
CA ARG A 185 -2.62 11.96 0.35
C ARG A 185 -1.72 10.94 1.07
N THR A 186 -2.01 10.66 2.34
CA THR A 186 -1.23 9.70 3.13
C THR A 186 -1.45 8.26 2.64
N ALA A 187 -2.71 7.87 2.41
CA ALA A 187 -3.07 6.58 1.84
C ALA A 187 -2.45 6.39 0.44
N GLY A 188 -2.57 7.41 -0.42
CA GLY A 188 -1.97 7.43 -1.73
C GLY A 188 -0.45 7.25 -1.70
N ASN A 189 0.26 8.01 -0.87
CA ASN A 189 1.71 7.90 -0.78
C ASN A 189 2.17 6.52 -0.28
N GLU A 190 1.50 5.94 0.72
CA GLU A 190 1.86 4.60 1.20
C GLU A 190 1.54 3.53 0.14
N PHE A 191 0.37 3.59 -0.50
CA PHE A 191 0.02 2.66 -1.56
C PHE A 191 0.98 2.74 -2.76
N GLY A 192 1.32 3.97 -3.18
CA GLY A 192 2.30 4.21 -4.24
C GLY A 192 3.70 3.70 -3.87
N LYS A 193 4.12 3.85 -2.62
CA LYS A 193 5.39 3.30 -2.12
C LYS A 193 5.41 1.77 -2.16
N GLN A 194 4.34 1.10 -1.72
CA GLN A 194 4.24 -0.37 -1.78
C GLN A 194 4.25 -0.86 -3.23
N GLY A 195 3.54 -0.18 -4.12
CA GLY A 195 3.57 -0.47 -5.55
C GLY A 195 4.96 -0.29 -6.17
N ARG A 196 5.70 0.76 -5.77
CA ARG A 196 7.10 0.95 -6.18
C ARG A 196 7.99 -0.21 -5.75
N GLN A 197 7.90 -0.60 -4.48
CA GLN A 197 8.69 -1.72 -3.95
C GLN A 197 8.41 -3.04 -4.68
N LEU A 198 7.15 -3.25 -5.08
CA LEU A 198 6.77 -4.41 -5.89
C LEU A 198 7.33 -4.35 -7.32
N ALA A 199 7.23 -3.20 -8.00
CA ALA A 199 7.83 -3.03 -9.32
C ALA A 199 9.36 -3.25 -9.28
N GLU A 200 10.06 -2.68 -8.31
CA GLU A 200 11.50 -2.88 -8.09
C GLU A 200 11.85 -4.34 -7.76
N LYS A 201 10.93 -5.08 -7.13
CA LYS A 201 11.09 -6.52 -6.89
C LYS A 201 11.02 -7.29 -8.22
N TRP A 202 10.00 -7.04 -9.03
CA TRP A 202 9.82 -7.67 -10.34
C TRP A 202 10.96 -7.38 -11.31
N GLU A 203 11.47 -6.15 -11.34
CA GLU A 203 12.63 -5.77 -12.16
C GLU A 203 13.90 -6.54 -11.74
N ARG A 204 14.09 -6.76 -10.43
CA ARG A 204 15.21 -7.57 -9.91
C ARG A 204 15.04 -9.05 -10.23
N GLU A 205 13.85 -9.60 -10.04
CA GLU A 205 13.55 -10.99 -10.41
C GLU A 205 13.75 -11.23 -11.91
N PHE A 206 13.34 -10.27 -12.75
CA PHE A 206 13.65 -10.29 -14.18
C PHE A 206 15.16 -10.30 -14.45
N ALA A 207 15.92 -9.38 -13.84
CA ALA A 207 17.37 -9.32 -14.00
C ALA A 207 18.06 -10.63 -13.57
N ASP A 208 17.63 -11.21 -12.45
CA ASP A 208 18.11 -12.51 -11.98
C ASP A 208 17.82 -13.64 -12.98
N SER A 209 16.61 -13.69 -13.54
CA SER A 209 16.23 -14.68 -14.56
C SER A 209 17.02 -14.53 -15.87
N VAL A 210 17.34 -13.29 -16.27
CA VAL A 210 18.17 -13.06 -17.47
C VAL A 210 19.58 -13.61 -17.27
N VAL A 211 20.16 -13.41 -16.08
CA VAL A 211 21.50 -13.89 -15.75
C VAL A 211 21.53 -15.40 -15.51
N SER A 212 20.47 -16.01 -14.98
CA SER A 212 20.35 -17.46 -14.80
C SER A 212 20.03 -18.22 -16.10
N GLY A 213 19.57 -17.52 -17.15
CA GLY A 213 19.23 -18.11 -18.45
C GLY A 213 17.74 -18.48 -18.61
N GLU A 214 16.88 -18.13 -17.65
CA GLU A 214 15.43 -18.40 -17.64
C GLU A 214 14.62 -17.27 -18.33
N LYS A 215 15.06 -16.87 -19.52
CA LYS A 215 14.71 -15.57 -20.14
C LYS A 215 13.23 -15.42 -20.54
N GLU A 216 12.64 -16.44 -21.17
CA GLU A 216 11.27 -16.36 -21.70
C GLU A 216 10.22 -16.28 -20.60
N ALA A 217 10.49 -16.94 -19.47
CA ALA A 217 9.57 -16.96 -18.34
C ALA A 217 9.46 -15.60 -17.67
N ALA A 218 10.48 -14.73 -17.72
CA ALA A 218 10.54 -13.53 -16.88
C ALA A 218 10.04 -12.23 -17.54
N THR A 219 9.80 -12.21 -18.86
CA THR A 219 9.41 -10.98 -19.58
C THR A 219 8.06 -10.41 -19.10
N HIS A 220 7.16 -11.27 -18.59
CA HIS A 220 5.90 -10.82 -17.99
C HIS A 220 6.10 -9.90 -16.78
N LEU A 221 7.15 -10.10 -15.99
CA LEU A 221 7.49 -9.27 -14.82
C LEU A 221 7.72 -7.81 -15.22
N MET A 222 8.41 -7.58 -16.35
CA MET A 222 8.65 -6.24 -16.87
C MET A 222 7.37 -5.59 -17.39
N ARG A 223 6.49 -6.37 -18.01
CA ARG A 223 5.16 -5.89 -18.41
C ARG A 223 4.34 -5.48 -17.20
N GLU A 224 4.26 -6.33 -16.18
CA GLU A 224 3.48 -6.09 -14.96
C GLU A 224 4.04 -4.91 -14.15
N ALA A 225 5.37 -4.78 -14.05
CA ALA A 225 6.00 -3.61 -13.46
C ALA A 225 5.64 -2.31 -14.22
N GLY A 226 5.69 -2.35 -15.56
CA GLY A 226 5.30 -1.22 -16.40
C GLY A 226 3.82 -0.83 -16.24
N GLU A 227 2.94 -1.82 -16.20
CA GLU A 227 1.50 -1.62 -15.98
C GLU A 227 1.21 -1.04 -14.58
N LEU A 228 1.88 -1.54 -13.54
CA LEU A 228 1.75 -1.07 -12.17
C LEU A 228 2.21 0.37 -12.01
N VAL A 229 3.44 0.67 -12.45
CA VAL A 229 3.98 2.05 -12.39
C VAL A 229 3.12 2.99 -13.22
N GLY A 230 2.68 2.56 -14.41
CA GLY A 230 1.78 3.34 -15.25
C GLY A 230 0.46 3.66 -14.55
N SER A 231 -0.13 2.66 -13.88
CA SER A 231 -1.41 2.83 -13.17
C SER A 231 -1.29 3.81 -12.00
N LEU A 232 -0.21 3.73 -11.22
CA LEU A 232 0.02 4.59 -10.06
C LEU A 232 0.32 6.03 -10.46
N ASP A 233 1.18 6.23 -11.47
CA ASP A 233 1.52 7.55 -11.99
C ASP A 233 0.31 8.24 -12.61
N ARG A 234 -0.46 7.50 -13.41
CA ARG A 234 -1.70 7.99 -14.02
C ARG A 234 -2.76 8.37 -12.97
N ALA A 235 -2.83 7.61 -11.88
CA ALA A 235 -3.70 7.93 -10.74
C ALA A 235 -3.16 9.08 -9.87
N HIS A 236 -1.96 9.59 -10.15
CA HIS A 236 -1.24 10.58 -9.34
C HIS A 236 -1.01 10.13 -7.88
N VAL A 237 -0.71 8.84 -7.71
CA VAL A 237 -0.59 8.19 -6.40
C VAL A 237 0.87 7.94 -6.05
N GLY A 238 1.40 8.72 -5.12
CA GLY A 238 2.83 8.72 -4.77
C GLY A 238 3.64 9.67 -5.64
N ASP A 239 4.91 9.89 -5.27
CA ASP A 239 5.78 10.88 -5.92
C ASP A 239 6.40 10.32 -7.23
N TRP A 240 5.56 10.06 -8.23
CA TRP A 240 5.96 9.56 -9.56
C TRP A 240 6.26 10.65 -10.59
N GLN A 241 6.03 11.94 -10.25
CA GLN A 241 5.91 13.09 -11.18
C GLN A 241 7.12 13.42 -12.09
N HIS A 242 8.21 12.65 -12.08
CA HIS A 242 9.43 12.95 -12.86
C HIS A 242 10.10 11.74 -13.55
N ARG A 243 9.43 10.59 -13.68
CA ARG A 243 10.18 9.32 -13.70
C ARG A 243 10.21 8.50 -14.99
N SER A 244 9.62 8.87 -16.13
CA SER A 244 9.66 7.98 -17.31
C SER A 244 11.08 7.59 -17.78
N ALA A 245 12.06 8.50 -17.65
CA ALA A 245 13.47 8.22 -17.93
C ALA A 245 14.16 7.43 -16.79
N VAL A 246 13.85 7.77 -15.53
CA VAL A 246 14.37 7.10 -14.33
C VAL A 246 13.90 5.64 -14.27
N VAL A 247 12.71 5.36 -14.81
CA VAL A 247 12.11 4.04 -14.81
C VAL A 247 12.83 3.08 -15.77
N THR A 248 13.27 3.54 -16.94
CA THR A 248 14.19 2.74 -17.77
C THR A 248 15.56 2.53 -17.10
N ASP A 249 15.99 3.49 -16.28
CA ASP A 249 17.26 3.41 -15.55
C ASP A 249 17.19 2.47 -14.35
N PHE A 250 16.02 2.28 -13.71
CA PHE A 250 15.82 1.30 -12.64
C PHE A 250 16.00 -0.14 -13.14
N ALA A 251 15.41 -0.47 -14.29
CA ALA A 251 15.59 -1.78 -14.91
C ALA A 251 17.06 -2.03 -15.30
N CYS A 252 17.77 -1.01 -15.81
CA CYS A 252 19.21 -1.10 -16.05
C CYS A 252 19.98 -1.27 -14.74
N TYR A 253 19.64 -0.52 -13.69
CA TYR A 253 20.25 -0.62 -12.37
C TYR A 253 20.11 -2.03 -11.78
N ALA A 254 18.92 -2.64 -11.88
CA ALA A 254 18.68 -4.01 -11.44
C ALA A 254 19.58 -5.00 -12.20
N GLY A 255 19.63 -4.91 -13.52
CA GLY A 255 20.51 -5.73 -14.36
C GLY A 255 21.98 -5.62 -13.98
N VAL A 256 22.50 -4.41 -13.87
CA VAL A 256 23.89 -4.17 -13.50
C VAL A 256 24.19 -4.60 -12.06
N SER A 257 23.26 -4.41 -11.13
CA SER A 257 23.39 -4.88 -9.74
C SER A 257 23.60 -6.39 -9.68
N VAL A 258 22.78 -7.15 -10.43
CA VAL A 258 22.91 -8.61 -10.49
C VAL A 258 24.22 -9.02 -11.15
N LEU A 259 24.62 -8.36 -12.25
CA LEU A 259 25.90 -8.64 -12.91
C LEU A 259 27.08 -8.43 -11.96
N ILE A 260 27.12 -7.31 -11.24
CA ILE A 260 28.17 -7.02 -10.25
C ILE A 260 28.18 -8.07 -9.13
N GLN A 261 27.01 -8.48 -8.63
CA GLN A 261 26.93 -9.52 -7.59
C GLN A 261 27.41 -10.89 -8.07
N LYS A 262 27.15 -11.24 -9.34
CA LYS A 262 27.46 -12.58 -9.88
C LYS A 262 28.85 -12.68 -10.49
N GLN A 263 29.34 -11.61 -11.10
CA GLN A 263 30.58 -11.59 -11.91
C GLN A 263 31.66 -10.69 -11.31
N GLY A 264 31.35 -9.90 -10.29
CA GLY A 264 32.24 -8.92 -9.70
C GLY A 264 32.08 -7.53 -10.29
N ALA A 265 32.45 -6.52 -9.50
CA ALA A 265 32.45 -5.13 -9.93
C ALA A 265 33.48 -4.87 -11.05
N PRO A 266 33.19 -3.97 -12.00
CA PRO A 266 34.19 -3.53 -12.97
C PRO A 266 35.36 -2.84 -12.28
N GLU A 267 36.58 -3.34 -12.49
CA GLU A 267 37.80 -2.74 -11.94
C GLU A 267 38.15 -1.39 -12.60
N THR A 268 37.65 -1.16 -13.83
CA THR A 268 37.96 0.02 -14.63
C THR A 268 36.72 0.56 -15.35
N GLY A 269 36.81 1.79 -15.85
CA GLY A 269 35.74 2.45 -16.61
C GLY A 269 34.89 3.42 -15.80
N PRO A 270 34.00 4.19 -16.45
CA PRO A 270 33.32 5.31 -15.81
C PRO A 270 32.22 4.89 -14.83
N LEU A 271 31.75 3.64 -14.86
CA LEU A 271 30.82 3.13 -13.84
C LEU A 271 31.50 2.95 -12.47
N ASN A 272 32.80 2.62 -12.44
CA ASN A 272 33.54 2.35 -11.20
C ASN A 272 33.54 3.55 -10.23
N ARG A 273 33.49 4.78 -10.75
CA ARG A 273 33.44 6.01 -9.91
C ARG A 273 32.16 6.15 -9.08
N PHE A 274 31.10 5.43 -9.46
CA PHE A 274 29.84 5.44 -8.73
C PHE A 274 29.76 4.31 -7.70
N LEU A 275 30.65 3.33 -7.77
CA LEU A 275 30.62 2.18 -6.87
C LEU A 275 31.09 2.57 -5.47
N VAL A 276 30.41 2.05 -4.47
CA VAL A 276 30.77 2.16 -3.04
C VAL A 276 31.07 0.75 -2.56
N ASP A 277 32.32 0.51 -2.18
CA ASP A 277 32.81 -0.80 -1.73
C ASP A 277 32.51 -1.94 -2.73
N GLY A 278 32.58 -1.65 -4.03
CA GLY A 278 32.29 -2.62 -5.10
C GLY A 278 30.80 -2.87 -5.36
N HIS A 279 29.91 -2.07 -4.76
CA HIS A 279 28.47 -2.15 -4.97
C HIS A 279 27.94 -0.87 -5.63
N LEU A 280 26.84 -1.00 -6.38
CA LEU A 280 26.12 0.19 -6.82
C LEU A 280 25.61 0.97 -5.60
N PRO A 281 25.56 2.31 -5.68
CA PRO A 281 24.95 3.12 -4.63
C PRO A 281 23.47 2.80 -4.57
N GLY A 282 22.80 3.02 -3.43
CA GLY A 282 21.35 2.75 -3.30
C GLY A 282 20.54 3.29 -4.47
N ILE A 283 19.43 2.61 -4.81
CA ILE A 283 18.62 2.88 -6.00
C ILE A 283 18.12 4.34 -6.05
N GLU A 284 17.99 4.98 -4.90
CA GLU A 284 17.66 6.39 -4.72
C GLU A 284 18.70 7.34 -5.33
N ALA A 285 19.91 6.87 -5.62
CA ALA A 285 20.94 7.62 -6.33
C ALA A 285 20.51 7.98 -7.76
N LEU A 286 19.62 7.19 -8.37
CA LEU A 286 18.99 7.51 -9.66
C LEU A 286 18.03 8.71 -9.57
N ASP A 287 17.49 8.98 -8.38
CA ASP A 287 16.66 10.16 -8.11
C ASP A 287 17.53 11.39 -7.73
N GLY A 288 18.84 11.21 -7.58
CA GLY A 288 19.77 12.24 -7.14
C GLY A 288 20.31 13.15 -8.26
N PRO A 289 21.11 14.18 -7.91
CA PRO A 289 21.68 15.12 -8.88
C PRO A 289 22.58 14.46 -9.95
N ASN A 290 23.13 13.28 -9.66
CA ASN A 290 23.94 12.51 -10.58
C ASN A 290 23.15 11.35 -11.24
N GLY A 291 21.84 11.27 -11.04
CA GLY A 291 21.02 10.12 -11.44
C GLY A 291 21.03 9.88 -12.94
N ALA A 292 20.94 10.94 -13.76
CA ALA A 292 21.01 10.83 -15.21
C ALA A 292 22.37 10.30 -15.71
N GLU A 293 23.47 10.77 -15.11
CA GLU A 293 24.81 10.31 -15.45
C GLU A 293 25.02 8.85 -15.03
N LEU A 294 24.53 8.46 -13.85
CA LEU A 294 24.52 7.07 -13.40
C LEU A 294 23.71 6.18 -14.36
N GLY A 295 22.49 6.60 -14.75
CA GLY A 295 21.65 5.90 -15.72
C GLY A 295 22.36 5.66 -17.06
N ASP A 296 23.06 6.67 -17.59
CA ASP A 296 23.85 6.55 -18.80
C ASP A 296 25.00 5.53 -18.66
N GLU A 297 25.73 5.55 -17.55
CA GLU A 297 26.81 4.60 -17.31
C GLU A 297 26.31 3.18 -17.10
N LEU A 298 25.16 3.00 -16.43
CA LEU A 298 24.49 1.70 -16.30
C LEU A 298 24.13 1.14 -17.68
N ARG A 299 23.52 1.94 -18.56
CA ARG A 299 23.16 1.55 -19.93
C ARG A 299 24.39 1.17 -20.75
N LYS A 300 25.47 1.94 -20.67
CA LYS A 300 26.74 1.63 -21.38
C LYS A 300 27.35 0.33 -20.90
N TYR A 301 27.43 0.14 -19.58
CA TYR A 301 27.97 -1.10 -19.00
C TYR A 301 27.13 -2.31 -19.41
N LEU A 302 25.81 -2.21 -19.31
CA LEU A 302 24.90 -3.27 -19.72
C LEU A 302 25.01 -3.60 -21.20
N SER A 303 25.18 -2.59 -22.07
CA SER A 303 25.37 -2.76 -23.53
C SER A 303 26.64 -3.53 -23.87
N SER A 304 27.67 -3.45 -23.03
CA SER A 304 28.92 -4.20 -23.20
C SER A 304 28.86 -5.63 -22.64
N SER A 305 27.78 -6.00 -21.97
CA SER A 305 27.59 -7.32 -21.38
C SER A 305 26.97 -8.31 -22.39
N GLY A 306 27.20 -9.62 -22.18
CA GLY A 306 26.54 -10.68 -22.96
C GLY A 306 25.02 -10.80 -22.77
N PHE A 307 24.42 -9.95 -21.92
CA PHE A 307 23.00 -9.97 -21.57
C PHE A 307 22.23 -8.75 -22.10
N ALA A 308 22.93 -7.84 -22.80
CA ALA A 308 22.40 -6.57 -23.27
C ALA A 308 21.06 -6.70 -24.00
N GLU A 309 21.00 -7.59 -25.00
CA GLU A 309 19.83 -7.76 -25.85
C GLU A 309 18.57 -8.12 -25.06
N THR A 310 18.65 -9.12 -24.17
CA THR A 310 17.51 -9.55 -23.37
C THR A 310 17.09 -8.49 -22.35
N MET A 311 18.06 -7.84 -21.70
CA MET A 311 17.75 -6.78 -20.75
C MET A 311 17.06 -5.59 -21.43
N PHE A 312 17.55 -5.16 -22.60
CA PHE A 312 16.93 -4.06 -23.35
C PHE A 312 15.55 -4.44 -23.87
N ALA A 313 15.32 -5.70 -24.27
CA ALA A 313 13.98 -6.17 -24.61
C ALA A 313 13.01 -6.09 -23.42
N GLY A 314 13.47 -6.42 -22.21
CA GLY A 314 12.69 -6.25 -20.98
C GLY A 314 12.39 -4.78 -20.67
N VAL A 315 13.38 -3.91 -20.76
CA VAL A 315 13.22 -2.45 -20.59
C VAL A 315 12.22 -1.89 -21.60
N GLN A 316 12.29 -2.33 -22.85
CA GLN A 316 11.35 -1.94 -23.90
C GLN A 316 9.93 -2.42 -23.59
N THR A 317 9.77 -3.68 -23.15
CA THR A 317 8.48 -4.25 -22.75
C THR A 317 7.85 -3.46 -21.60
N PHE A 318 8.66 -3.10 -20.60
CA PHE A 318 8.23 -2.22 -19.52
C PHE A 318 7.70 -0.90 -20.08
N LYS A 319 8.50 -0.23 -20.93
CA LYS A 319 8.18 1.09 -21.47
C LYS A 319 6.90 1.07 -22.27
N GLU A 320 6.72 0.08 -23.14
CA GLU A 320 5.50 -0.10 -23.93
C GLU A 320 4.27 -0.31 -23.03
N SER A 321 4.43 -1.08 -21.96
CA SER A 321 3.35 -1.34 -21.01
C SER A 321 2.96 -0.10 -20.21
N TYR A 322 3.95 0.66 -19.72
CA TYR A 322 3.74 1.95 -19.06
C TYR A 322 3.08 2.95 -20.01
N ASP A 323 3.63 3.15 -21.21
CA ASP A 323 3.13 4.11 -22.19
C ASP A 323 1.69 3.74 -22.61
N ARG A 324 1.38 2.46 -22.79
CA ARG A 324 0.01 2.01 -23.05
C ARG A 324 -0.95 2.45 -21.94
N VAL A 325 -0.61 2.21 -20.67
CA VAL A 325 -1.46 2.62 -19.54
C VAL A 325 -1.66 4.13 -19.50
N GLN A 326 -0.64 4.93 -19.84
CA GLN A 326 -0.78 6.40 -19.90
C GLN A 326 -1.77 6.86 -20.98
N HIS A 327 -1.92 6.12 -22.09
CA HIS A 327 -2.72 6.52 -23.24
C HIS A 327 -4.09 5.81 -23.34
N GLU A 328 -4.38 4.81 -22.51
CA GLU A 328 -5.70 4.18 -22.46
C GLU A 328 -6.81 5.18 -22.07
N SER A 329 -8.07 4.96 -22.42
CA SER A 329 -9.18 5.77 -21.89
C SER A 329 -9.68 5.19 -20.56
N LEU A 330 -9.88 6.03 -19.53
CA LEU A 330 -10.49 5.62 -18.24
C LEU A 330 -12.01 5.47 -18.32
#